data_AF-A0A432WE99-F1
#
_entry.id   AF-A0A432WE99-F1
#
_cell.length_a   1.000
_cell.length_b   1.000
_cell.length_c   1.000
_cell.angle_alpha   90.00
_cell.angle_beta   90.00
_cell.angle_gamma   90.00
#
_symmetry.space_group_name_H-M   'P 1'
#
loop_
_entity.id
_entity.type
_entity.pdbx_description
1 polymer ?
#
loop_
_entity_poly.entity_id
_entity_poly.type
_entity_poly.pdbx_seq_one_letter_code
_entity_poly.pdbx_strand_id
1 'polypeptide(L)'
;MLGMLARLLKALNSESGPWAIAWAFVLGMIMGLTPLFSLHNLVILFLAMSLRVNFSGFLLAWIFFSGVAYLFDPVADWIGEALLQADALQGLWVSLYDNPLARLLQFNHTITLGSLVFALAFAPVWLFISYYLIINYRQRVQAWFVKLRVVQGLKGSKFWSVYQRVNGLRGG
;
A
#
# COMPACT_ATOMS: atom_id res chain seq x y z
N MET A 1 -14.18 20.48 1.28
CA MET A 1 -13.78 19.21 1.94
C MET A 1 -14.50 17.99 1.35
N LEU A 2 -15.83 17.97 1.27
CA LEU A 2 -16.60 16.86 0.65
C LEU A 2 -16.24 16.59 -0.82
N GLY A 3 -15.96 17.62 -1.62
CA GLY A 3 -15.51 17.45 -3.01
C GLY A 3 -14.12 16.81 -3.14
N MET A 4 -13.26 16.96 -2.14
CA MET A 4 -11.93 16.35 -2.10
C MET A 4 -12.04 14.86 -1.76
N LEU A 5 -12.90 14.52 -0.78
CA LEU A 5 -13.35 13.15 -0.50
C LEU A 5 -13.99 12.50 -1.74
N ALA A 6 -14.87 13.20 -2.46
CA ALA A 6 -15.51 12.68 -3.67
C ALA A 6 -14.52 12.48 -4.83
N ARG A 7 -13.53 13.36 -4.98
CA ARG A 7 -12.43 13.19 -5.94
C ARG A 7 -11.48 12.06 -5.54
N LEU A 8 -11.24 11.87 -4.25
CA LEU A 8 -10.46 10.76 -3.70
C LEU A 8 -11.19 9.43 -3.91
N LEU A 9 -12.50 9.36 -3.63
CA LEU A 9 -13.35 8.22 -3.94
C LEU A 9 -13.45 7.96 -5.46
N LYS A 10 -13.47 9.01 -6.29
CA LYS A 10 -13.45 8.88 -7.75
C LYS A 10 -12.09 8.46 -8.30
N ALA A 11 -10.98 8.87 -7.68
CA ALA A 11 -9.63 8.41 -8.03
C ALA A 11 -9.43 6.95 -7.60
N LEU A 12 -9.92 6.57 -6.41
CA LEU A 12 -10.02 5.18 -5.96
C LEU A 12 -10.86 4.31 -6.90
N ASN A 13 -11.92 4.88 -7.46
CA ASN A 13 -12.84 4.23 -8.40
C ASN A 13 -12.53 4.55 -9.87
N SER A 14 -11.40 5.20 -10.16
CA SER A 14 -10.91 5.32 -11.53
C SER A 14 -10.49 3.93 -11.97
N GLU A 15 -10.82 3.54 -13.21
CA GLU A 15 -10.58 2.20 -13.76
C GLU A 15 -9.09 1.84 -13.77
N SER A 16 -8.57 1.53 -12.60
CA SER A 16 -7.27 0.94 -12.39
C SER A 16 -7.50 -0.56 -12.39
N GLY A 17 -6.74 -1.29 -13.21
CA GLY A 17 -6.86 -2.74 -13.27
C GLY A 17 -6.66 -3.36 -11.88
N PRO A 18 -7.29 -4.51 -11.57
CA PRO A 18 -7.14 -5.16 -10.27
C PRO A 18 -5.67 -5.39 -9.88
N TRP A 19 -4.81 -5.67 -10.86
CA TRP A 19 -3.36 -5.77 -10.67
C TRP A 19 -2.69 -4.47 -10.22
N ALA A 20 -3.08 -3.32 -10.77
CA ALA A 20 -2.50 -2.02 -10.39
C ALA A 20 -2.85 -1.65 -8.94
N ILE A 21 -4.02 -2.07 -8.46
CA ILE A 21 -4.42 -1.90 -7.06
C ILE A 21 -3.70 -2.94 -6.18
N ALA A 22 -3.59 -4.20 -6.62
CA ALA A 22 -2.89 -5.24 -5.86
C ALA A 22 -1.41 -4.87 -5.61
N TRP A 23 -0.71 -4.38 -6.64
CA TRP A 23 0.66 -3.87 -6.48
C TRP A 23 0.75 -2.67 -5.56
N ALA A 24 -0.24 -1.77 -5.59
CA ALA A 24 -0.32 -0.67 -4.64
C ALA A 24 -0.43 -1.17 -3.19
N PHE A 25 -1.21 -2.22 -2.95
CA PHE A 25 -1.35 -2.85 -1.64
C PHE A 25 -0.06 -3.54 -1.18
N VAL A 26 0.71 -4.14 -2.09
CA VAL A 26 2.03 -4.72 -1.78
C VAL A 26 3.03 -3.65 -1.39
N LEU A 27 3.15 -2.57 -2.18
CA LEU A 27 4.07 -1.47 -1.86
C LEU A 27 3.66 -0.78 -0.55
N GLY A 28 2.35 -0.60 -0.33
CA GLY A 28 1.82 -0.03 0.91
C GLY A 28 2.08 -0.93 2.12
N MET A 29 2.01 -2.25 1.96
CA MET A 29 2.38 -3.21 3.01
C MET A 29 3.87 -3.11 3.38
N ILE A 30 4.76 -3.10 2.39
CA ILE A 30 6.22 -3.00 2.63
C ILE A 30 6.55 -1.70 3.37
N MET A 31 5.98 -0.57 2.92
CA MET A 31 6.19 0.72 3.59
C MET A 31 5.50 0.78 4.97
N GLY A 32 4.35 0.11 5.12
CA GLY A 32 3.56 0.14 6.35
C GLY A 32 4.16 -0.70 7.48
N LEU A 33 4.70 -1.88 7.16
CA LEU A 33 5.31 -2.78 8.14
C LEU A 33 6.72 -2.38 8.57
N THR A 34 7.37 -1.47 7.84
CA THR A 34 8.72 -1.02 8.16
C THR A 34 8.71 0.38 8.79
N PRO A 35 9.69 0.72 9.64
CA PRO A 35 9.73 2.03 10.30
C PRO A 35 9.68 3.21 9.31
N LEU A 36 8.85 4.21 9.62
CA LEU A 36 8.53 5.32 8.70
C LEU A 36 9.77 6.08 8.20
N PHE A 37 10.74 6.33 9.09
CA PHE A 37 11.92 7.16 8.81
C PHE A 37 13.11 6.37 8.26
N SER A 38 12.87 5.26 7.57
CA SER A 38 13.93 4.48 6.92
C SER A 38 14.13 4.87 5.46
N LEU A 39 15.37 4.88 4.99
CA LEU A 39 15.72 5.30 3.63
C LEU A 39 15.03 4.44 2.55
N HIS A 40 14.87 3.13 2.79
CA HIS A 40 14.20 2.25 1.84
C HIS A 40 12.73 2.66 1.61
N ASN A 41 12.06 3.25 2.61
CA ASN A 41 10.67 3.71 2.46
C ASN A 41 10.55 4.88 1.49
N LEU A 42 11.59 5.72 1.36
CA LEU A 42 11.64 6.73 0.30
C LEU A 42 11.73 6.09 -1.09
N VAL A 43 12.47 4.99 -1.22
CA VAL A 43 12.54 4.22 -2.47
C VAL A 43 11.19 3.60 -2.80
N ILE A 44 10.50 2.99 -1.81
CA ILE A 44 9.17 2.42 -2.00
C ILE A 44 8.14 3.49 -2.38
N LEU A 45 8.17 4.66 -1.72
CA LEU A 45 7.31 5.78 -2.08
C LEU A 45 7.59 6.29 -3.50
N PHE A 46 8.87 6.43 -3.87
CA PHE A 46 9.27 6.81 -5.21
C PHE A 46 8.77 5.81 -6.26
N LEU A 47 8.88 4.50 -5.97
CA LEU A 47 8.33 3.44 -6.83
C LEU A 47 6.80 3.54 -6.92
N ALA A 48 6.10 3.77 -5.82
CA ALA A 48 4.64 3.92 -5.81
C ALA A 48 4.16 5.14 -6.62
N MET A 49 4.95 6.21 -6.68
CA MET A 49 4.67 7.41 -7.47
C MET A 49 5.08 7.27 -8.94
N SER A 50 6.14 6.51 -9.23
CA SER A 50 6.70 6.35 -10.58
C SER A 50 5.99 5.24 -11.38
N LEU A 51 5.56 4.18 -10.69
CA LEU A 51 4.80 3.09 -11.28
C LEU A 51 3.34 3.53 -11.49
N ARG A 52 2.68 3.01 -12.54
CA ARG A 52 1.25 3.24 -12.81
C ARG A 52 0.34 2.43 -11.88
N VAL A 53 0.61 2.47 -10.57
CA VAL A 53 -0.19 1.82 -9.51
C VAL A 53 -1.26 2.77 -8.96
N ASN A 54 -2.26 2.24 -8.27
CA ASN A 54 -3.28 3.07 -7.64
C ASN A 54 -2.76 3.70 -6.34
N PHE A 55 -2.35 4.97 -6.40
CA PHE A 55 -1.75 5.65 -5.25
C PHE A 55 -2.69 5.74 -4.03
N SER A 56 -3.99 5.88 -4.23
CA SER A 56 -4.94 5.90 -3.12
C SER A 56 -5.06 4.53 -2.43
N GLY A 57 -4.98 3.43 -3.19
CA GLY A 57 -4.88 2.08 -2.64
C GLY A 57 -3.57 1.86 -1.88
N PHE A 58 -2.47 2.41 -2.38
CA PHE A 58 -1.17 2.39 -1.70
C PHE A 58 -1.25 3.10 -0.34
N LEU A 59 -1.79 4.31 -0.28
CA LEU A 59 -1.95 5.05 0.99
C LEU A 59 -2.86 4.32 1.98
N LEU A 60 -3.95 3.72 1.50
CA LEU A 60 -4.86 2.95 2.34
C LEU A 60 -4.15 1.74 2.95
N ALA A 61 -3.42 0.98 2.13
CA ALA A 61 -2.65 -0.15 2.60
C ALA A 61 -1.54 0.28 3.57
N TRP A 62 -0.82 1.36 3.26
CA TRP A 62 0.20 1.91 4.15
C TRP A 62 -0.35 2.23 5.54
N ILE A 63 -1.45 2.98 5.64
CA ILE A 63 -2.07 3.32 6.93
C ILE A 63 -2.52 2.05 7.68
N PHE A 64 -3.16 1.11 6.98
CA PHE A 64 -3.60 -0.15 7.58
C PHE A 64 -2.41 -0.95 8.13
N PHE A 65 -1.38 -1.17 7.32
CA PHE A 65 -0.22 -1.96 7.71
C PHE A 65 0.67 -1.27 8.73
N SER A 66 0.72 0.06 8.77
CA SER A 66 1.34 0.79 9.88
C SER A 66 0.62 0.56 11.20
N GLY A 67 -0.71 0.42 11.19
CA GLY A 67 -1.44 -0.02 12.38
C GLY A 67 -1.10 -1.47 12.77
N VAL A 68 -0.97 -2.36 11.80
CA VAL A 68 -0.58 -3.77 12.02
C VAL A 68 0.86 -3.88 12.52
N ALA A 69 1.76 -2.99 12.11
CA ALA A 69 3.16 -2.99 12.49
C ALA A 69 3.34 -2.99 14.02
N TYR A 70 2.57 -2.17 14.75
CA TYR A 70 2.64 -2.14 16.22
C TYR A 70 2.43 -3.51 16.90
N LEU A 71 1.63 -4.39 16.30
CA LEU A 71 1.42 -5.75 16.80
C LEU A 71 2.47 -6.73 16.26
N PHE A 72 3.02 -6.45 15.08
CA PHE A 72 4.00 -7.27 14.40
C PHE A 72 5.45 -6.99 14.85
N ASP A 73 5.74 -5.83 15.42
CA ASP A 73 7.09 -5.38 15.80
C ASP A 73 7.88 -6.40 16.65
N PRO A 74 7.30 -7.11 17.65
CA PRO A 74 8.04 -8.15 18.38
C PRO A 74 8.47 -9.33 17.50
N VAL A 75 7.67 -9.67 16.49
CA VAL A 75 7.99 -10.73 15.52
C VAL A 75 9.07 -10.24 14.57
N ALA A 76 8.98 -8.99 14.10
CA ALA A 76 10.00 -8.36 13.28
C ALA A 76 11.35 -8.29 14.00
N ASP A 77 11.34 -7.89 15.27
CA ASP A 77 12.54 -7.82 16.11
C ASP A 77 13.22 -9.18 16.22
N TRP A 78 12.44 -10.23 16.54
CA TRP A 78 12.93 -11.60 16.63
C TRP A 78 13.52 -12.11 15.31
N ILE A 79 12.85 -11.87 14.17
CA ILE A 79 13.36 -12.25 12.84
C ILE A 79 14.68 -11.52 12.56
N GLY A 80 14.72 -10.20 12.82
CA GLY A 80 15.90 -9.38 12.58
C GLY A 80 17.09 -9.80 13.42
N GLU A 81 16.87 -10.08 14.71
CA GLU A 81 17.89 -10.58 15.62
C GLU A 81 18.44 -11.92 15.16
N ALA A 82 17.57 -12.87 14.81
CA ALA A 82 17.97 -14.18 14.31
C ALA A 82 18.82 -14.08 13.03
N LEU A 83 18.51 -13.14 12.13
CA LEU A 83 19.29 -12.90 10.91
C LEU A 83 20.66 -12.27 11.21
N LEU A 84 20.73 -11.30 12.13
CA LEU A 84 21.97 -10.63 12.48
C LEU A 84 22.93 -11.52 13.30
N GLN A 85 22.39 -12.45 14.08
CA GLN A 85 23.18 -13.40 14.88
C GLN A 85 23.58 -14.67 14.13
N ALA A 86 23.04 -14.92 12.93
CA ALA A 86 23.39 -16.11 12.16
C ALA A 86 24.86 -16.07 11.69
N ASP A 87 25.68 -17.01 12.17
CA ASP A 87 27.11 -17.12 11.82
C ASP A 87 27.36 -17.15 10.31
N ALA A 88 26.49 -17.85 9.57
CA ALA A 88 26.57 -17.96 8.10
C ALA A 88 26.42 -16.62 7.37
N LEU A 89 25.79 -15.61 8.00
CA LEU A 89 25.54 -14.29 7.42
C LEU A 89 26.53 -13.23 7.91
N GLN A 90 27.41 -13.54 8.87
CA GLN A 90 28.35 -12.55 9.43
C GLN A 90 29.25 -11.92 8.36
N GLY A 91 29.76 -12.71 7.41
CA GLY A 91 30.57 -12.19 6.31
C GLY A 91 29.83 -11.17 5.44
N LEU A 92 28.53 -11.40 5.18
CA LEU A 92 27.67 -10.47 4.45
C LEU A 92 27.49 -9.17 5.25
N TRP A 93 27.16 -9.28 6.55
CA TRP A 93 26.94 -8.11 7.41
C TRP A 93 28.18 -7.25 7.55
N VAL A 94 29.36 -7.86 7.72
CA VAL A 94 30.64 -7.15 7.76
C VAL A 94 30.88 -6.39 6.45
N SER A 95 30.70 -7.04 5.30
CA SER A 95 30.88 -6.38 3.99
C SER A 95 29.91 -5.21 3.76
N LEU A 96 28.68 -5.32 4.25
CA LEU A 96 27.68 -4.25 4.16
C LEU A 96 27.97 -3.12 5.14
N TYR A 97 28.54 -3.41 6.31
CA TYR A 97 28.85 -2.39 7.32
C TYR A 97 29.90 -1.38 6.84
N ASP A 98 30.84 -1.83 6.01
CA ASP A 98 31.86 -0.97 5.39
C ASP A 98 31.27 -0.04 4.30
N ASN A 99 30.07 -0.34 3.79
CA ASN A 99 29.39 0.47 2.79
C ASN A 99 28.53 1.58 3.44
N PRO A 100 28.81 2.87 3.20
CA PRO A 100 28.04 3.98 3.78
C PRO A 100 26.55 3.98 3.39
N LEU A 101 26.21 3.56 2.17
CA LEU A 101 24.82 3.49 1.70
C LEU A 101 24.05 2.39 2.42
N ALA A 102 24.69 1.25 2.68
CA ALA A 102 24.07 0.17 3.43
C ALA A 102 23.81 0.61 4.88
N ARG A 103 24.76 1.29 5.54
CA ARG A 103 24.51 1.86 6.87
C ARG A 103 23.36 2.85 6.89
N LEU A 104 23.18 3.64 5.84
CA LEU A 104 22.05 4.58 5.72
C LEU A 104 20.69 3.88 5.60
N LEU A 105 20.66 2.65 5.06
CA LEU A 105 19.46 1.80 5.05
C LEU A 105 19.13 1.20 6.43
N GLN A 106 19.99 1.40 7.44
CA GLN A 106 19.78 0.91 8.82
C GLN A 106 19.54 -0.61 8.90
N PHE A 107 20.24 -1.40 8.08
CA PHE A 107 20.09 -2.87 8.06
C PHE A 107 20.46 -3.52 9.41
N ASN A 108 21.25 -2.83 10.24
CA ASN A 108 21.64 -3.28 11.58
C ASN A 108 20.56 -3.06 12.64
N HIS A 109 19.43 -2.43 12.28
CA HIS A 109 18.28 -2.32 13.17
C HIS A 109 17.38 -3.54 12.98
N THR A 110 17.22 -4.34 14.03
CA THR A 110 16.50 -5.63 14.04
C THR A 110 15.08 -5.51 13.47
N ILE A 111 14.28 -4.57 13.99
CA ILE A 111 12.90 -4.34 13.51
C ILE A 111 12.88 -3.98 12.02
N THR A 112 13.74 -3.06 11.56
CA THR A 112 13.80 -2.64 10.16
C THR A 112 14.15 -3.81 9.24
N LEU A 113 15.20 -4.58 9.60
CA LEU A 113 15.65 -5.73 8.83
C LEU A 113 14.57 -6.83 8.80
N GLY A 114 14.05 -7.20 9.97
CA GLY A 114 13.07 -8.28 10.10
C GLY A 114 11.76 -7.96 9.39
N SER A 115 11.24 -6.74 9.55
CA SER A 115 10.05 -6.28 8.81
C SER A 115 10.29 -6.26 7.31
N LEU A 116 11.46 -5.79 6.85
CA LEU A 116 11.75 -5.73 5.41
C LEU A 116 11.87 -7.14 4.81
N VAL A 117 12.61 -8.04 5.46
CA VAL A 117 12.77 -9.43 5.00
C VAL A 117 11.43 -10.15 5.01
N PHE A 118 10.64 -10.02 6.08
CA PHE A 118 9.30 -10.59 6.15
C PHE A 118 8.40 -10.05 5.04
N ALA A 119 8.34 -8.73 4.88
CA ALA A 119 7.49 -8.09 3.88
C ALA A 119 7.87 -8.50 2.45
N LEU A 120 9.17 -8.62 2.15
CA LEU A 120 9.65 -9.09 0.85
C LEU A 120 9.33 -10.57 0.62
N ALA A 121 9.52 -11.42 1.64
CA ALA A 121 9.19 -12.84 1.55
C ALA A 121 7.67 -13.07 1.40
N PHE A 122 6.84 -12.25 2.07
CA PHE A 122 5.39 -12.35 2.03
C PHE A 122 4.76 -11.62 0.84
N ALA A 123 5.48 -10.70 0.18
CA ALA A 123 4.97 -9.89 -0.94
C ALA A 123 4.33 -10.71 -2.07
N PRO A 124 4.91 -11.83 -2.56
CA PRO A 124 4.28 -12.63 -3.61
C PRO A 124 2.93 -13.19 -3.17
N VAL A 125 2.84 -13.72 -1.95
CA VAL A 125 1.61 -14.27 -1.37
C VAL A 125 0.57 -13.16 -1.21
N TRP A 126 0.99 -12.02 -0.65
CA TRP A 126 0.14 -10.86 -0.45
C TRP A 126 -0.38 -10.26 -1.77
N LEU A 127 0.40 -10.30 -2.84
CA LEU A 127 0.00 -9.84 -4.16
C LEU A 127 -1.22 -10.63 -4.67
N PHE A 128 -1.17 -11.96 -4.59
CA PHE A 128 -2.28 -12.82 -5.02
C PHE A 128 -3.50 -12.69 -4.11
N ILE A 129 -3.29 -12.62 -2.79
CA ILE A 129 -4.37 -12.38 -1.82
C ILE A 129 -5.06 -11.04 -2.14
N SER A 130 -4.29 -9.97 -2.29
CA SER A 130 -4.80 -8.64 -2.61
C SER A 130 -5.58 -8.65 -3.91
N TYR A 131 -5.03 -9.24 -4.98
CA TYR A 131 -5.70 -9.38 -6.27
C TYR A 131 -7.05 -10.12 -6.14
N TYR A 132 -7.06 -11.26 -5.45
CA TYR A 132 -8.27 -12.03 -5.19
C TYR A 132 -9.31 -11.21 -4.42
N LEU A 133 -8.90 -10.54 -3.34
CA LEU A 133 -9.78 -9.68 -2.54
C LEU A 133 -10.38 -8.56 -3.39
N ILE A 134 -9.59 -7.91 -4.24
CA ILE A 134 -10.04 -6.80 -5.09
C ILE A 134 -11.06 -7.27 -6.13
N ILE A 135 -10.84 -8.43 -6.77
CA ILE A 135 -11.80 -8.98 -7.75
C ILE A 135 -13.11 -9.34 -7.07
N ASN A 136 -13.06 -10.06 -5.96
CA ASN A 136 -14.26 -10.45 -5.22
C ASN A 136 -15.01 -9.24 -4.69
N TYR A 137 -14.28 -8.23 -4.21
CA TYR A 137 -14.85 -6.96 -3.80
C TYR A 137 -15.57 -6.26 -4.95
N ARG A 138 -14.95 -6.16 -6.13
CA ARG A 138 -15.60 -5.54 -7.31
C ARG A 138 -16.86 -6.27 -7.73
N GLN A 139 -16.83 -7.60 -7.76
CA GLN A 139 -18.00 -8.39 -8.17
C GLN A 139 -19.17 -8.29 -7.17
N ARG A 140 -18.88 -8.33 -5.86
CA ARG A 140 -19.92 -8.41 -4.81
C ARG A 140 -20.31 -7.05 -4.26
N VAL A 141 -19.33 -6.19 -3.97
CA VAL A 141 -19.55 -4.91 -3.28
C VAL A 141 -20.01 -3.83 -4.25
N GLN A 142 -19.53 -3.78 -5.50
CA GLN A 142 -20.05 -2.79 -6.47
C GLN A 142 -21.56 -2.98 -6.71
N ALA A 143 -22.02 -4.23 -6.82
CA ALA A 143 -23.44 -4.55 -6.98
C ALA A 143 -24.27 -4.19 -5.74
N TRP A 144 -23.71 -4.39 -4.54
CA TRP A 144 -24.38 -4.07 -3.28
C TRP A 144 -24.37 -2.56 -2.97
N PHE A 145 -23.28 -1.85 -3.23
CA PHE A 145 -23.13 -0.42 -3.00
C PHE A 145 -24.04 0.42 -3.90
N VAL A 146 -24.30 -0.03 -5.14
CA VAL A 146 -25.30 0.58 -6.04
C VAL A 146 -26.74 0.37 -5.53
N LYS A 147 -27.00 -0.68 -4.74
CA LYS A 147 -28.31 -0.98 -4.15
C LYS A 147 -28.57 -0.28 -2.82
N LEU A 148 -27.57 0.32 -2.18
CA LEU A 148 -27.78 1.08 -0.94
C LEU A 148 -28.67 2.30 -1.18
N ARG A 149 -29.78 2.40 -0.46
CA ARG A 149 -30.75 3.51 -0.56
C ARG A 149 -30.12 4.89 -0.30
N VAL A 150 -29.06 4.96 0.52
CA VAL A 150 -28.28 6.19 0.75
C VAL A 150 -27.55 6.65 -0.52
N VAL A 151 -27.03 5.71 -1.31
CA VAL A 151 -26.35 5.99 -2.58
C VAL A 151 -27.37 6.37 -3.67
N GLN A 152 -28.56 5.77 -3.65
CA GLN A 152 -29.67 6.16 -4.53
C GLN A 152 -30.24 7.54 -4.17
N GLY A 153 -30.33 7.88 -2.88
CA GLY A 153 -30.72 9.20 -2.39
C GLY A 153 -29.71 10.30 -2.74
N LEU A 154 -28.41 10.00 -2.67
CA LEU A 154 -27.35 10.93 -3.12
C LEU A 154 -27.34 11.12 -4.64
N LYS A 155 -27.63 10.08 -5.42
CA LYS A 155 -27.84 10.17 -6.89
C LYS A 155 -29.10 10.96 -7.27
N GLY A 156 -30.11 11.00 -6.40
CA GLY A 156 -31.32 11.83 -6.56
C GLY A 156 -31.15 13.29 -6.12
N SER A 157 -30.07 13.63 -5.42
CA SER A 157 -29.79 15.01 -5.02
C SER A 157 -29.21 15.83 -6.20
N LYS A 158 -29.50 17.15 -6.25
CA LYS A 158 -29.07 18.10 -7.29
C LYS A 158 -27.56 18.11 -7.61
N PHE A 159 -26.73 17.41 -6.83
CA PHE A 159 -25.30 17.26 -7.02
C PHE A 159 -24.94 16.34 -8.22
N TRP A 160 -25.76 15.34 -8.51
CA TRP A 160 -25.53 14.41 -9.63
C TRP A 160 -25.80 15.04 -11.00
N SER A 161 -26.83 15.90 -11.09
CA SER A 161 -27.15 16.62 -12.33
C SER A 161 -26.09 17.67 -12.71
N VAL A 162 -25.42 18.29 -11.72
CA VAL A 162 -24.27 19.18 -11.94
C VAL A 162 -23.05 18.41 -12.44
N TYR A 163 -22.82 17.21 -11.91
CA TYR A 163 -21.72 16.36 -12.35
C TYR A 163 -21.89 15.84 -13.79
N GLN A 164 -23.11 15.48 -14.19
CA GLN A 164 -23.42 15.13 -15.60
C GLN A 164 -23.28 16.34 -16.54
N ARG A 165 -23.66 17.54 -16.10
CA ARG A 165 -23.54 18.78 -16.90
C ARG A 165 -22.08 19.13 -17.23
N VAL A 166 -21.15 18.84 -16.33
CA VAL A 166 -19.71 19.06 -16.55
C VAL A 166 -19.10 17.99 -17.48
N ASN A 167 -19.64 16.77 -17.49
CA ASN A 167 -19.18 15.70 -18.39
C ASN A 167 -19.71 15.87 -19.83
N GLY A 168 -20.82 16.60 -20.03
CA GLY A 168 -21.38 16.89 -21.36
C GLY A 168 -20.73 18.06 -22.10
N LEU A 169 -19.93 18.90 -21.42
CA LEU A 169 -19.31 20.09 -22.01
C LEU A 169 -17.85 19.89 -22.46
N ARG A 170 -17.36 18.64 -22.44
CA ARG A 170 -16.01 18.27 -22.91
C ARG A 170 -16.00 17.17 -23.98
N GLY A 171 -17.12 17.02 -24.68
CA GLY A 171 -17.24 16.23 -25.90
C GLY A 171 -17.79 17.11 -27.02
N GLY A 172 -16.94 18.02 -27.51
CA GLY A 172 -17.05 18.67 -28.82
C GLY A 172 -15.80 18.31 -29.59
#